data_AF-A0A951TQ17-F1
#
_entry.id   AF-A0A951TQ17-F1
#
_cell.length_a   1.000
_cell.length_b   1.000
_cell.length_c   1.000
_cell.angle_alpha   90.00
_cell.angle_beta   90.00
_cell.angle_gamma   90.00
#
_symmetry.space_group_name_H-M   'P 1'
#
loop_
_entity.id
_entity.type
_entity.pdbx_description
1 polymer ?
#
loop_
_entity_poly.entity_id
_entity_poly.type
_entity_poly.pdbx_seq_one_letter_code
_entity_poly.pdbx_strand_id
1 'polypeptide(L)'
;MTLKQFILINLKANQDDVYINEILELIVKDVNFPETEDIKQMARYLYKNLDQNHTLAFQKLLMFWKYTENNNQQPDDMGLLNEINYIIKLQTNDVNYKYADEIPAHINNRK
;
A
#
# COMPACT_ATOMS: atom_id res chain seq x y z
N MET A 1 -4.92 -11.58 -11.67
CA MET A 1 -3.43 -11.57 -11.60
C MET A 1 -3.06 -11.07 -10.21
N THR A 2 -2.09 -11.63 -9.47
CA THR A 2 -1.78 -11.09 -8.12
C THR A 2 -1.18 -9.68 -8.20
N LEU A 3 -1.27 -8.90 -7.12
CA LEU A 3 -0.66 -7.57 -7.08
C LEU A 3 0.86 -7.65 -7.30
N LYS A 4 1.53 -8.65 -6.72
CA LYS A 4 2.98 -8.83 -6.88
C LYS A 4 3.37 -9.16 -8.31
N GLN A 5 2.60 -10.02 -8.99
CA GLN A 5 2.75 -10.26 -10.43
C GLN A 5 2.53 -8.98 -11.25
N PHE A 6 1.49 -8.21 -10.93
CA PHE A 6 1.22 -6.95 -11.60
C PHE A 6 2.40 -5.99 -11.50
N ILE A 7 2.97 -5.82 -10.30
CA ILE A 7 4.14 -4.97 -10.07
C ILE A 7 5.33 -5.44 -10.93
N LEU A 8 5.66 -6.73 -10.86
CA LEU A 8 6.82 -7.28 -11.58
C LEU A 8 6.71 -7.15 -13.11
N ILE A 9 5.50 -7.21 -13.66
CA ILE A 9 5.26 -7.16 -15.11
C ILE A 9 5.15 -5.71 -15.59
N ASN A 10 4.45 -4.85 -14.86
CA ASN A 10 3.98 -3.56 -15.38
C ASN A 10 4.70 -2.36 -14.76
N LEU A 11 5.29 -2.50 -13.58
CA LEU A 11 5.87 -1.39 -12.84
C LEU A 11 7.38 -1.50 -12.76
N LYS A 12 8.06 -0.41 -13.13
CA LYS A 12 9.49 -0.23 -12.90
C LYS A 12 9.69 0.53 -11.59
N ALA A 13 10.76 0.22 -10.88
CA ALA A 13 11.28 1.14 -9.86
C ALA A 13 11.59 2.51 -10.52
N ASN A 14 11.42 3.60 -9.77
CA ASN A 14 11.52 5.01 -10.19
C ASN A 14 10.22 5.63 -10.72
N GLN A 15 9.11 5.41 -10.02
CA GLN A 15 7.94 6.28 -10.09
C GLN A 15 8.27 7.67 -9.51
N ASP A 16 7.54 8.71 -9.90
CA ASP A 16 7.76 10.07 -9.39
C ASP A 16 7.48 10.19 -7.88
N ASP A 17 6.57 9.35 -7.35
CA ASP A 17 6.23 9.29 -5.93
C ASP A 17 7.17 8.33 -5.19
N VAL A 18 7.97 8.88 -4.26
CA VAL A 18 8.96 8.13 -3.47
C VAL A 18 8.32 7.01 -2.65
N TYR A 19 7.13 7.24 -2.08
CA TYR A 19 6.46 6.26 -1.24
C TYR A 19 5.88 5.11 -2.08
N ILE A 20 5.51 5.38 -3.34
CA ILE A 20 5.16 4.31 -4.27
C ILE A 20 6.39 3.43 -4.54
N ASN A 21 7.56 4.01 -4.79
CA ASN A 21 8.78 3.23 -4.98
C ASN A 21 9.12 2.36 -3.76
N GLU A 22 9.02 2.93 -2.56
CA GLU A 22 9.27 2.21 -1.30
C GLU A 22 8.30 1.03 -1.12
N ILE A 23 7.01 1.21 -1.42
CA ILE A 23 6.02 0.11 -1.39
C ILE A 23 6.30 -0.95 -2.46
N LEU A 24 6.65 -0.54 -3.69
CA LEU A 24 6.99 -1.49 -4.75
C LEU A 24 8.19 -2.35 -4.34
N GLU A 25 9.23 -1.71 -3.79
CA GLU A 25 10.42 -2.40 -3.31
C GLU A 25 10.11 -3.34 -2.14
N LEU A 26 9.31 -2.88 -1.17
CA LEU A 26 8.85 -3.68 -0.03
C LEU A 26 8.12 -4.94 -0.50
N ILE A 27 7.13 -4.81 -1.38
CA ILE A 27 6.32 -5.94 -1.86
C ILE A 27 7.14 -6.91 -2.70
N VAL A 28 8.01 -6.40 -3.58
CA VAL A 28 8.83 -7.25 -4.47
C VAL A 28 9.87 -8.04 -3.68
N LYS A 29 10.52 -7.41 -2.69
CA LYS A 29 11.56 -8.05 -1.88
C LYS A 29 11.00 -8.99 -0.80
N ASP A 30 9.77 -8.78 -0.36
CA ASP A 30 9.15 -9.63 0.64
C ASP A 30 8.73 -10.98 0.03
N VAL A 31 9.49 -12.03 0.36
CA VAL A 31 9.24 -13.42 -0.07
C VAL A 31 7.95 -14.01 0.50
N ASN A 32 7.44 -13.47 1.61
CA ASN A 32 6.23 -13.94 2.28
C ASN A 32 5.01 -13.07 1.94
N PHE A 33 5.17 -12.06 1.08
CA PHE A 33 4.05 -11.24 0.64
C PHE A 33 2.96 -12.14 0.03
N PRO A 34 1.67 -11.98 0.43
CA PRO A 34 0.60 -12.85 -0.04
C PRO A 34 0.45 -12.85 -1.57
N GLU A 35 0.62 -14.01 -2.19
CA GLU A 35 0.30 -14.23 -3.61
C GLU A 35 -1.21 -14.44 -3.77
N THR A 36 -1.96 -13.35 -3.66
CA THR A 36 -3.42 -13.34 -3.65
C THR A 36 -3.97 -12.17 -4.46
N GLU A 37 -5.25 -12.27 -4.83
CA GLU A 37 -6.02 -11.15 -5.39
C GLU A 37 -6.88 -10.44 -4.34
N ASP A 38 -6.96 -10.99 -3.12
CA ASP A 38 -7.75 -10.45 -2.01
C ASP A 38 -7.06 -9.23 -1.38
N ILE A 39 -7.61 -8.05 -1.63
CA ILE A 39 -7.14 -6.77 -1.07
C ILE A 39 -7.17 -6.78 0.46
N LYS A 40 -8.17 -7.40 1.08
CA LYS A 40 -8.29 -7.44 2.55
C LYS A 40 -7.20 -8.31 3.16
N GLN A 41 -6.80 -9.38 2.48
CA GLN A 41 -5.69 -10.22 2.92
C GLN A 41 -4.36 -9.46 2.88
N MET A 42 -4.08 -8.72 1.80
CA MET A 42 -2.89 -7.88 1.70
C MET A 42 -2.89 -6.74 2.73
N ALA A 43 -4.04 -6.09 2.94
CA ALA A 43 -4.18 -5.05 3.96
C ALA A 43 -3.89 -5.59 5.37
N ARG A 44 -4.41 -6.77 5.75
CA ARG A 44 -4.10 -7.41 7.05
C ARG A 44 -2.64 -7.75 7.21
N TYR A 45 -1.96 -8.09 6.12
CA TYR A 45 -0.54 -8.39 6.13
C TYR A 45 0.31 -7.13 6.36
N LEU A 46 -0.07 -6.01 5.74
CA LEU A 46 0.74 -4.78 5.73
C LEU A 46 0.42 -3.79 6.85
N TYR A 47 -0.81 -3.74 7.37
CA TYR A 47 -1.31 -2.55 8.07
C TYR A 47 -0.47 -2.07 9.25
N LYS A 48 0.19 -2.97 9.99
CA LYS A 48 1.06 -2.63 11.14
C LYS A 48 2.41 -2.04 10.72
N ASN A 49 2.83 -2.27 9.48
CA ASN A 49 4.15 -1.93 8.97
C ASN A 49 4.14 -0.67 8.10
N LEU A 50 2.95 -0.16 7.73
CA LEU A 50 2.84 1.05 6.92
C LEU A 50 2.49 2.24 7.80
N ASP A 51 3.17 3.36 7.58
CA ASP A 51 2.71 4.67 8.05
C ASP A 51 1.62 5.26 7.12
N GLN A 52 1.19 6.49 7.38
CA GLN A 52 0.16 7.16 6.59
C GLN A 52 0.56 7.36 5.12
N ASN A 53 1.81 7.74 4.83
CA ASN A 53 2.27 8.00 3.47
C ASN A 53 2.37 6.69 2.67
N HIS A 54 2.92 5.66 3.29
CA HIS A 54 2.98 4.30 2.73
C HIS A 54 1.60 3.69 2.53
N THR A 55 0.67 3.96 3.45
CA THR A 55 -0.73 3.53 3.33
C THR A 55 -1.38 4.17 2.11
N LEU A 56 -1.23 5.49 1.94
CA LEU A 56 -1.75 6.18 0.77
C LEU A 56 -1.10 5.67 -0.53
N ALA A 57 0.21 5.43 -0.54
CA ALA A 57 0.92 4.86 -1.69
C ALA A 57 0.39 3.46 -2.03
N PHE A 58 0.18 2.60 -1.03
CA PHE A 58 -0.43 1.29 -1.21
C PHE A 58 -1.84 1.39 -1.80
N GLN A 59 -2.67 2.33 -1.33
CA GLN A 59 -4.01 2.55 -1.87
C GLN A 59 -3.99 3.01 -3.34
N LYS A 60 -3.08 3.95 -3.69
CA LYS A 60 -2.86 4.37 -5.09
C LYS A 60 -2.46 3.19 -5.97
N LEU A 61 -1.54 2.36 -5.47
CA LEU A 61 -1.08 1.17 -6.18
C LEU A 61 -2.22 0.17 -6.43
N LEU A 62 -3.07 -0.07 -5.44
CA LEU A 62 -4.27 -0.92 -5.60
C LEU A 62 -5.24 -0.35 -6.62
N MET A 63 -5.50 0.96 -6.59
CA MET A 63 -6.36 1.62 -7.59
C MET A 63 -5.79 1.44 -9.00
N PHE A 64 -4.48 1.63 -9.17
CA PHE A 64 -3.84 1.48 -10.48
C PHE A 64 -3.91 0.04 -10.98
N TRP A 65 -3.61 -0.93 -10.13
CA TRP A 65 -3.72 -2.35 -10.46
C TRP A 65 -5.15 -2.71 -10.90
N LYS A 66 -6.18 -2.28 -10.15
CA LYS A 66 -7.57 -2.57 -10.49
C LYS A 66 -8.07 -1.83 -11.72
N TYR A 67 -7.57 -0.63 -11.97
CA TYR A 67 -7.80 0.08 -13.23
C TYR A 67 -7.25 -0.70 -14.43
N THR A 68 -6.04 -1.26 -14.31
CA THR A 68 -5.47 -2.10 -15.38
C THR A 68 -6.21 -3.42 -15.55
N GLU A 69 -6.61 -4.10 -14.47
CA GLU A 69 -7.45 -5.31 -14.55
C GLU A 69 -8.81 -5.03 -15.20
N ASN A 70 -9.35 -3.82 -15.03
CA ASN A 70 -10.58 -3.36 -15.66
C ASN A 70 -10.35 -2.73 -17.05
N ASN A 71 -9.38 -3.24 -17.82
CA ASN A 71 -9.08 -2.80 -19.18
C ASN A 71 -8.85 -1.27 -19.33
N ASN A 72 -8.17 -0.66 -18.36
CA ASN A 72 -7.93 0.78 -18.31
C ASN A 72 -9.23 1.60 -18.26
N GLN A 73 -10.22 1.11 -17.52
CA GLN A 73 -11.44 1.83 -17.21
C GLN A 73 -11.55 2.00 -15.70
N GLN A 74 -11.99 3.17 -15.26
CA GLN A 74 -12.16 3.44 -13.84
C GLN A 74 -13.22 2.47 -13.28
N PRO A 75 -12.87 1.66 -12.27
CA PRO A 75 -13.86 0.83 -11.61
C PRO A 75 -14.81 1.73 -10.81
N ASP A 76 -16.08 1.80 -11.20
CA ASP A 76 -17.12 2.61 -10.56
C ASP A 76 -17.82 1.86 -9.41
N ASP A 77 -17.07 1.01 -8.70
CA ASP A 77 -17.59 0.16 -7.65
C ASP A 77 -17.24 0.71 -6.26
N MET A 78 -18.26 1.19 -5.55
CA MET A 78 -18.16 1.55 -4.13
C MET A 78 -17.68 0.39 -3.26
N GLY A 79 -17.96 -0.86 -3.66
CA GLY A 79 -17.41 -2.06 -3.06
C GLY A 79 -15.89 -2.09 -3.09
N LEU A 80 -15.30 -1.87 -4.27
CA LEU A 80 -13.85 -1.81 -4.43
C LEU A 80 -13.20 -0.70 -3.60
N LEU A 81 -13.78 0.50 -3.58
CA LEU A 81 -13.25 1.60 -2.74
C LEU A 81 -13.26 1.23 -1.25
N ASN A 82 -14.29 0.52 -0.79
CA ASN A 82 -14.34 0.02 0.59
C ASN A 82 -13.26 -1.05 0.86
N GLU A 83 -12.89 -1.86 -0.12
CA GLU A 83 -11.79 -2.82 0.02
C GLU A 83 -10.44 -2.11 0.08
N ILE A 84 -10.19 -1.15 -0.79
CA ILE A 84 -8.95 -0.34 -0.81
C ILE A 84 -8.80 0.44 0.51
N ASN A 85 -9.90 0.96 1.06
CA ASN A 85 -9.91 1.67 2.35
C ASN A 85 -9.87 0.74 3.57
N TYR A 86 -9.90 -0.58 3.39
CA TYR A 86 -9.89 -1.51 4.52
C TYR A 86 -8.62 -1.41 5.36
N ILE A 87 -7.47 -1.07 4.76
CA ILE A 87 -6.22 -0.88 5.50
C ILE A 87 -6.32 0.26 6.53
N ILE A 88 -6.95 1.38 6.17
CA ILE A 88 -7.20 2.49 7.09
C ILE A 88 -8.13 2.03 8.22
N LYS A 89 -9.18 1.25 7.88
CA LYS A 89 -10.08 0.68 8.89
C LYS A 89 -9.34 -0.22 9.88
N LEU A 90 -8.33 -0.99 9.45
CA LEU A 90 -7.52 -1.80 10.36
C LEU A 90 -6.67 -0.92 11.28
N GLN A 91 -6.00 0.09 10.72
CA GLN A 91 -5.13 1.00 11.45
C GLN A 91 -5.89 1.81 12.51
N THR A 92 -7.05 2.36 12.16
CA THR A 92 -7.89 3.15 13.09
C THR A 92 -8.48 2.29 14.22
N ASN A 93 -8.74 1.00 13.98
CA ASN A 93 -9.34 0.11 14.99
C ASN A 93 -8.30 -0.62 15.86
N ASP A 94 -7.02 -0.59 15.51
CA ASP A 94 -5.96 -1.22 16.29
C ASP A 94 -5.36 -0.21 17.27
N VAL A 95 -5.64 -0.40 18.56
CA VAL A 95 -5.15 0.47 19.65
C VAL A 95 -3.62 0.52 19.74
N ASN A 96 -2.92 -0.44 19.13
CA ASN A 96 -1.46 -0.51 19.11
C ASN A 96 -0.87 -0.04 17.78
N TYR A 97 -1.71 0.40 16.82
CA TYR A 97 -1.21 0.98 15.60
C TYR A 97 -0.56 2.33 15.94
N LYS A 98 0.76 2.37 15.76
CA LYS A 98 1.52 3.60 15.93
C LYS A 98 1.21 4.49 14.72
N TYR A 99 0.37 5.50 14.90
CA TYR A 99 0.41 6.67 14.02
C TYR A 99 1.86 7.11 13.96
N ALA A 100 2.38 7.38 12.76
CA ALA A 100 3.78 7.72 12.54
C ALA A 100 4.12 9.14 13.05
N ASP A 101 3.86 9.39 14.33
CA ASP A 101 4.23 10.60 15.07
C ASP A 101 5.33 10.30 16.11
N GLU A 102 6.24 9.38 15.79
CA GLU A 102 7.58 9.36 16.39
C GLU A 102 8.61 9.60 15.29
N ILE A 103 8.72 10.86 14.85
CA ILE A 103 9.95 11.35 14.23
C ILE A 103 11.07 11.01 15.23
N PRO A 104 12.12 10.28 14.83
CA PRO A 104 13.20 9.95 15.74
C PRO A 104 13.78 11.23 16.34
N ALA A 105 13.82 11.32 17.67
CA ALA A 105 14.27 12.50 18.43
C ALA A 105 15.72 12.94 18.13
N HIS A 106 16.42 12.26 17.22
CA HIS A 106 17.78 12.56 16.79
C HIS A 106 17.86 13.66 15.73
N ILE A 107 16.73 14.09 15.13
CA ILE A 107 16.67 15.25 14.22
C ILE A 107 16.18 16.50 14.98
N ASN A 108 16.73 16.74 16.17
CA ASN A 108 16.62 18.04 16.85
C ASN A 108 18.02 18.50 17.25
N ASN A 109 18.84 18.78 16.24
CA ASN A 109 20.04 19.60 16.38
C ASN A 109 20.17 20.50 15.15
N ARG A 110 19.35 21.55 15.11
CA ARG A 110 19.74 22.80 14.47
C ARG A 110 19.58 23.91 15.51
N LYS A 111 20.72 24.25 16.12
CA LYS A 111 20.98 25.60 16.63
C LYS A 111 21.01 26.59 15.47
#